data_AF-A0A2V8SCT5-F1
#
_entry.id   AF-A0A2V8SCT5-F1
#
_cell.length_a   1.000
_cell.length_b   1.000
_cell.length_c   1.000
_cell.angle_alpha   90.00
_cell.angle_beta   90.00
_cell.angle_gamma   90.00
#
_symmetry.space_group_name_H-M   'P 1'
#
loop_
_entity.id
_entity.type
_entity.pdbx_description
1 polymer ?
#
loop_
_entity_poly.entity_id
_entity_poly.type
_entity_poly.pdbx_seq_one_letter_code
_entity_poly.pdbx_strand_id
1 'polypeptide(L)'
;MRNSILKHSFAAACALLLVAACADTSFAQLGGLGGLGDKLKKKTPNLLAEKPPITTSLPDARWGDMSKDGFTPREPERSLLTLQRTPNGGFVLQPGYYMMQTQSYCLHAGTHGPGGGDGYLYAPPKGPAEDAVISIVRNSVQHPEIQQHDIQLLLWAIIARAKFEDLSSNLKSTATRLLTPRQLASLNRNALDALSGNALTDALGGVPEPLRQVAQAEAQLRQMLTVPGSSYAEMERVAVLGGAAPLGPGSQEVPSGRWSLHPDGYYVRYIPSGYSSTRVEIWVPQGSPAVGKEYDPATHIAMPGNTARQRLIQSGRPQQAQ
;
A
#
# COMPACT_ATOMS: atom_id res chain seq x y z
N MET A 1 -60.40 47.26 81.70
CA MET A 1 -61.13 46.67 82.85
C MET A 1 -60.71 45.21 82.99
N ARG A 2 -60.21 44.82 84.19
CA ARG A 2 -60.04 43.47 84.77
C ARG A 2 -59.24 42.42 83.95
N ASN A 3 -58.03 42.06 84.40
CA ASN A 3 -57.72 40.94 85.31
C ASN A 3 -57.92 39.58 84.62
N SER A 4 -57.05 38.56 84.64
CA SER A 4 -56.00 38.17 85.61
C SER A 4 -55.49 36.75 85.25
N ILE A 5 -54.19 36.42 85.52
CA ILE A 5 -53.71 35.13 86.13
C ILE A 5 -53.87 33.83 85.29
N LEU A 6 -53.04 32.77 85.28
CA LEU A 6 -51.81 32.32 85.97
C LEU A 6 -51.22 31.15 85.12
N LYS A 7 -49.89 31.08 85.08
CA LYS A 7 -48.99 29.94 85.41
C LYS A 7 -49.31 28.47 85.02
N HIS A 8 -48.27 27.89 84.38
CA HIS A 8 -47.49 26.69 84.79
C HIS A 8 -47.81 25.29 84.23
N SER A 9 -46.78 24.75 83.55
CA SER A 9 -46.10 23.45 83.82
C SER A 9 -46.26 22.28 82.84
N PHE A 10 -45.08 21.84 82.41
CA PHE A 10 -44.57 20.47 82.22
C PHE A 10 -45.12 19.54 81.11
N ALA A 11 -44.27 19.40 80.09
CA ALA A 11 -43.70 18.17 79.51
C ALA A 11 -44.54 16.88 79.42
N ALA A 12 -44.71 16.39 78.20
CA ALA A 12 -44.48 14.98 77.87
C ALA A 12 -44.23 14.82 76.37
N ALA A 13 -43.15 14.12 76.03
CA ALA A 13 -42.85 13.67 74.67
C ALA A 13 -43.77 12.52 74.26
N CYS A 14 -44.19 12.50 73.00
CA CYS A 14 -44.44 11.28 72.23
C CYS A 14 -44.41 11.63 70.74
N ALA A 15 -43.53 10.93 70.03
CA ALA A 15 -43.34 10.96 68.59
C ALA A 15 -44.42 10.13 67.85
N LEU A 16 -44.38 10.23 66.53
CA LEU A 16 -45.11 9.48 65.49
C LEU A 16 -46.44 10.11 65.01
N LEU A 17 -46.30 10.99 64.02
CA LEU A 17 -47.38 11.45 63.13
C LEU A 17 -47.47 10.53 61.90
N LEU A 18 -48.68 10.01 61.68
CA LEU A 18 -49.13 9.35 60.46
C LEU A 18 -49.39 10.36 59.33
N VAL A 19 -48.97 9.94 58.12
CA VAL A 19 -49.65 10.04 56.81
C VAL A 19 -50.15 11.42 56.35
N ALA A 20 -49.53 11.91 55.27
CA ALA A 20 -50.25 12.61 54.21
C ALA A 20 -49.70 12.16 52.85
N ALA A 21 -50.58 11.58 52.03
CA ALA A 21 -50.33 11.14 50.68
C ALA A 21 -50.34 12.34 49.71
N CYS A 22 -49.33 12.41 48.83
CA CYS A 22 -49.41 13.09 47.55
C CYS A 22 -48.70 12.20 46.51
N ALA A 23 -49.28 12.16 45.32
CA ALA A 23 -49.07 11.16 44.28
C ALA A 23 -47.66 11.17 43.68
N ASP A 24 -47.02 10.01 43.63
CA ASP A 24 -45.97 9.68 42.67
C ASP A 24 -46.49 8.59 41.73
N THR A 25 -46.69 8.96 40.47
CA THR A 25 -47.02 8.05 39.38
C THR A 25 -45.86 7.11 39.13
N SER A 26 -46.01 5.85 39.54
CA SER A 26 -45.14 4.76 39.11
C SER A 26 -45.40 4.45 37.63
N PHE A 27 -44.66 5.10 36.72
CA PHE A 27 -44.53 4.61 35.37
C PHE A 27 -43.53 3.45 35.36
N ALA A 28 -44.02 2.26 35.02
CA ALA A 28 -43.18 1.14 34.62
C ALA A 28 -42.27 1.58 33.47
N GLN A 29 -40.97 1.65 33.72
CA GLN A 29 -39.95 1.93 32.71
C GLN A 29 -39.81 0.70 31.80
N LEU A 30 -40.56 0.68 30.70
CA LEU A 30 -40.11 0.04 29.46
C LEU A 30 -38.89 0.84 28.98
N GLY A 31 -37.72 0.47 29.51
CA GLY A 31 -36.43 1.04 29.18
C GLY A 31 -36.09 0.78 27.71
N GLY A 32 -36.16 1.85 26.93
CA GLY A 32 -36.00 1.86 25.49
C GLY A 32 -34.61 1.45 25.00
N LEU A 33 -34.61 1.15 23.71
CA LEU A 33 -33.56 0.75 22.78
C LEU A 33 -32.35 1.72 22.68
N GLY A 34 -31.76 2.12 23.80
CA GLY A 34 -30.64 3.08 23.84
C GLY A 34 -29.24 2.46 23.93
N GLY A 35 -29.11 1.13 23.89
CA GLY A 35 -27.84 0.43 24.21
C GLY A 35 -27.14 -0.27 23.05
N LEU A 36 -27.77 -0.41 21.88
CA LEU A 36 -27.19 -1.16 20.77
C LEU A 36 -26.23 -0.32 19.90
N GLY A 37 -26.41 0.99 19.82
CA GLY A 37 -25.58 1.87 18.97
C GLY A 37 -24.14 2.06 19.45
N ASP A 38 -23.93 2.10 20.78
CA ASP A 38 -22.61 2.42 21.35
C ASP A 38 -21.70 1.20 21.53
N LYS A 39 -22.27 -0.02 21.54
CA LYS A 39 -21.49 -1.27 21.48
C LYS A 39 -21.11 -1.66 20.06
N LEU A 40 -21.74 -1.08 19.04
CA LEU A 40 -21.39 -1.27 17.63
C LEU A 40 -20.27 -0.34 17.14
N LYS A 41 -20.08 0.84 17.77
CA LYS A 41 -19.00 1.78 17.40
C LYS A 41 -17.57 1.32 17.77
N LYS A 42 -17.43 0.29 18.61
CA LYS A 42 -16.12 -0.22 19.07
C LYS A 42 -15.50 -1.30 18.18
N LYS A 43 -16.09 -1.65 17.03
CA LYS A 43 -15.65 -2.77 16.19
C LYS A 43 -15.54 -2.49 14.70
N THR A 44 -15.58 -1.24 14.24
CA THR A 44 -15.24 -0.94 12.84
C THR A 44 -13.71 -0.82 12.76
N PRO A 45 -13.00 -1.76 12.10
CA PRO A 45 -11.56 -1.64 11.94
C PRO A 45 -11.26 -0.35 11.20
N ASN A 46 -10.47 0.54 11.79
CA ASN A 46 -10.03 1.73 11.07
C ASN A 46 -8.96 1.29 10.05
N LEU A 47 -9.40 0.94 8.85
CA LEU A 47 -8.56 0.49 7.73
C LEU A 47 -7.41 1.46 7.40
N LEU A 48 -7.58 2.74 7.77
CA LEU A 48 -6.61 3.81 7.56
C LEU A 48 -5.67 4.07 8.76
N ALA A 49 -5.94 3.50 9.94
CA ALA A 49 -5.07 3.66 11.10
C ALA A 49 -3.76 2.86 10.98
N GLU A 50 -3.79 1.77 10.21
CA GLU A 50 -2.62 0.94 9.97
C GLU A 50 -1.81 1.46 8.77
N LYS A 51 -0.48 1.49 8.92
CA LYS A 51 0.43 1.90 7.84
C LYS A 51 0.27 0.97 6.63
N PRO A 52 0.18 1.50 5.40
CA PRO A 52 0.18 0.69 4.19
C PRO A 52 1.41 -0.23 4.12
N PRO A 53 1.31 -1.44 3.52
CA PRO A 53 2.42 -2.38 3.40
C PRO A 53 3.68 -1.78 2.73
N ILE A 54 3.47 -0.94 1.71
CA ILE A 54 4.50 -0.12 1.07
C ILE A 54 4.11 1.34 1.20
N THR A 55 4.99 2.13 1.80
CA THR A 55 4.79 3.56 2.08
C THR A 55 5.60 4.48 1.17
N THR A 56 6.42 3.93 0.27
CA THR A 56 7.18 4.73 -0.71
C THR A 56 6.25 5.66 -1.49
N SER A 57 6.60 6.92 -1.56
CA SER A 57 5.78 8.00 -2.10
C SER A 57 6.62 8.98 -2.93
N LEU A 58 5.97 9.92 -3.64
CA LEU A 58 6.68 10.90 -4.48
C LEU A 58 7.74 11.72 -3.72
N PRO A 59 7.52 12.17 -2.46
CA PRO A 59 8.57 12.80 -1.65
C PRO A 59 9.83 11.94 -1.41
N ASP A 60 9.70 10.61 -1.51
CA ASP A 60 10.85 9.71 -1.40
C ASP A 60 11.69 9.69 -2.69
N ALA A 61 11.14 10.15 -3.82
CA ALA A 61 11.77 10.13 -5.14
C ALA A 61 12.60 11.39 -5.44
N ARG A 62 13.46 11.77 -4.49
CA ARG A 62 14.13 13.08 -4.45
C ARG A 62 15.36 13.23 -5.36
N TRP A 63 15.70 12.20 -6.15
CA TRP A 63 16.95 12.14 -6.90
C TRP A 63 16.83 12.53 -8.37
N GLY A 64 15.65 13.01 -8.81
CA GLY A 64 15.48 13.50 -10.18
C GLY A 64 16.45 14.64 -10.50
N ASP A 65 17.15 14.53 -11.63
CA ASP A 65 18.10 15.53 -12.11
C ASP A 65 17.54 16.23 -13.34
N MET A 66 16.98 17.43 -13.11
CA MET A 66 16.41 18.26 -14.18
C MET A 66 17.47 18.72 -15.19
N SER A 67 18.75 18.80 -14.81
CA SER A 67 19.83 19.19 -15.72
C SER A 67 20.12 18.13 -16.79
N LYS A 68 19.54 16.92 -16.64
CA LYS A 68 19.64 15.80 -17.56
C LYS A 68 18.35 15.55 -18.34
N ASP A 69 17.37 16.44 -18.28
CA ASP A 69 16.21 16.33 -19.15
C ASP A 69 16.64 16.44 -20.62
N GLY A 70 16.18 15.51 -21.47
CA GLY A 70 16.60 15.42 -22.87
C GLY A 70 18.04 14.92 -23.09
N PHE A 71 18.80 14.64 -22.03
CA PHE A 71 20.17 14.14 -22.14
C PHE A 71 20.20 12.67 -22.59
N THR A 72 21.09 12.39 -23.53
CA THR A 72 21.46 11.03 -23.95
C THR A 72 22.97 10.87 -23.76
N PRO A 73 23.44 9.82 -23.06
CA PRO A 73 24.86 9.50 -22.95
C PRO A 73 25.55 9.39 -24.32
N ARG A 74 26.85 9.74 -24.39
CA ARG A 74 27.62 9.66 -25.64
C ARG A 74 28.08 8.24 -25.95
N GLU A 75 28.20 7.43 -24.91
CA GLU A 75 28.57 6.02 -24.98
C GLU A 75 27.47 5.25 -25.72
N PRO A 76 27.84 4.25 -26.55
CA PRO A 76 26.84 3.41 -27.20
C PRO A 76 26.01 2.66 -26.16
N GLU A 77 24.70 2.59 -26.40
CA GLU A 77 23.78 1.80 -25.59
C GLU A 77 24.16 0.31 -25.66
N ARG A 78 24.33 -0.32 -24.50
CA ARG A 78 24.58 -1.75 -24.36
C ARG A 78 23.46 -2.43 -23.58
N SER A 79 23.30 -3.74 -23.76
CA SER A 79 22.39 -4.49 -22.93
C SER A 79 22.95 -4.59 -21.51
N LEU A 80 22.12 -4.32 -20.49
CA LEU A 80 22.48 -4.53 -19.08
C LEU A 80 22.82 -5.99 -18.79
N LEU A 81 22.26 -6.92 -19.58
CA LEU A 81 22.52 -8.36 -19.47
C LEU A 81 23.96 -8.76 -19.80
N THR A 82 24.77 -7.86 -20.38
CA THR A 82 26.21 -8.12 -20.58
C THR A 82 27.03 -7.92 -19.31
N LEU A 83 26.46 -7.31 -18.26
CA LEU A 83 27.14 -7.13 -16.99
C LEU A 83 27.13 -8.43 -16.17
N GLN A 84 28.15 -8.57 -15.32
CA GLN A 84 28.23 -9.68 -14.37
C GLN A 84 27.04 -9.63 -13.39
N ARG A 85 26.40 -10.77 -13.14
CA ARG A 85 25.34 -10.91 -12.14
C ARG A 85 25.91 -11.02 -10.72
N THR A 86 25.17 -10.52 -9.76
CA THR A 86 25.42 -10.73 -8.32
C THR A 86 24.63 -11.94 -7.80
N PRO A 87 24.92 -12.44 -6.58
CA PRO A 87 24.10 -13.48 -5.94
C PRO A 87 22.63 -13.05 -5.70
N ASN A 88 22.37 -11.76 -5.58
CA ASN A 88 21.03 -11.19 -5.46
C ASN A 88 20.31 -11.12 -6.83
N GLY A 89 20.96 -11.48 -7.94
CA GLY A 89 20.36 -11.34 -9.28
C GLY A 89 20.42 -9.92 -9.85
N GLY A 90 21.08 -8.98 -9.17
CA GLY A 90 21.43 -7.67 -9.70
C GLY A 90 22.64 -7.72 -10.63
N PHE A 91 23.26 -6.57 -10.90
CA PHE A 91 24.32 -6.39 -11.88
C PHE A 91 25.50 -5.61 -11.29
N VAL A 92 26.73 -6.08 -11.53
CA VAL A 92 27.94 -5.35 -11.16
C VAL A 92 28.17 -4.23 -12.17
N LEU A 93 28.09 -2.98 -11.71
CA LEU A 93 28.18 -1.80 -12.55
C LEU A 93 29.61 -1.58 -13.06
N GLN A 94 29.71 -1.16 -14.32
CA GLN A 94 30.93 -0.71 -14.98
C GLN A 94 30.62 0.59 -15.74
N PRO A 95 31.61 1.43 -16.08
CA PRO A 95 31.37 2.64 -16.86
C PRO A 95 30.64 2.36 -18.18
N GLY A 96 29.75 3.27 -18.56
CA GLY A 96 29.02 3.26 -19.84
C GLY A 96 27.51 3.38 -19.70
N TYR A 97 26.81 3.19 -20.81
CA TYR A 97 25.37 3.34 -20.93
C TYR A 97 24.72 1.98 -21.23
N TYR A 98 23.79 1.57 -20.37
CA TYR A 98 23.14 0.26 -20.39
C TYR A 98 21.63 0.38 -20.40
N MET A 99 20.98 -0.63 -20.97
CA MET A 99 19.54 -0.73 -21.06
C MET A 99 19.06 -2.16 -20.84
N MET A 100 17.94 -2.32 -20.15
CA MET A 100 17.17 -3.56 -20.11
C MET A 100 15.68 -3.25 -20.18
N GLN A 101 14.95 -3.98 -21.02
CA GLN A 101 13.50 -4.09 -20.88
C GLN A 101 13.23 -5.04 -19.72
N THR A 102 12.82 -4.52 -18.57
CA THR A 102 12.62 -5.28 -17.34
C THR A 102 11.17 -5.72 -17.20
N GLN A 103 10.97 -6.87 -16.55
CA GLN A 103 9.69 -7.15 -15.93
C GLN A 103 9.52 -6.22 -14.72
N SER A 104 8.44 -5.42 -14.75
CA SER A 104 8.03 -4.54 -13.67
C SER A 104 6.69 -4.95 -13.07
N TYR A 105 6.38 -4.44 -11.88
CA TYR A 105 5.18 -4.84 -11.14
C TYR A 105 4.54 -3.64 -10.43
N CYS A 106 3.22 -3.57 -10.50
CA CYS A 106 2.41 -2.58 -9.81
C CYS A 106 2.41 -2.82 -8.30
N LEU A 107 2.77 -1.80 -7.52
CA LEU A 107 2.67 -1.77 -6.05
C LEU A 107 1.56 -0.84 -5.53
N HIS A 108 0.66 -0.38 -6.40
CA HIS A 108 -0.43 0.53 -6.03
C HIS A 108 -1.74 0.16 -6.73
N ALA A 109 -2.40 -0.88 -6.21
CA ALA A 109 -3.68 -1.33 -6.74
C ALA A 109 -4.76 -0.25 -6.62
N GLY A 110 -5.72 -0.25 -7.55
CA GLY A 110 -6.79 0.75 -7.61
C GLY A 110 -6.34 2.11 -8.14
N THR A 111 -5.23 2.16 -8.88
CA THR A 111 -4.73 3.38 -9.54
C THR A 111 -4.46 3.13 -11.03
N HIS A 112 -4.23 4.19 -11.79
CA HIS A 112 -4.05 4.09 -13.23
C HIS A 112 -2.67 3.55 -13.59
N GLY A 113 -2.61 2.67 -14.59
CA GLY A 113 -1.35 2.25 -15.19
C GLY A 113 -0.57 3.44 -15.79
N PRO A 114 0.70 3.24 -16.16
CA PRO A 114 1.53 4.28 -16.77
C PRO A 114 0.88 4.88 -18.01
N GLY A 115 0.94 6.21 -18.15
CA GLY A 115 0.46 6.94 -19.33
C GLY A 115 1.61 7.46 -20.19
N GLY A 116 1.34 7.71 -21.48
CA GLY A 116 2.28 8.38 -22.36
C GLY A 116 2.63 9.78 -21.83
N GLY A 117 3.92 10.09 -21.73
CA GLY A 117 4.42 11.39 -21.26
C GLY A 117 4.69 11.49 -19.76
N ASP A 118 4.22 10.53 -18.94
CA ASP A 118 4.47 10.54 -17.50
C ASP A 118 5.95 10.26 -17.18
N GLY A 119 6.56 11.13 -16.37
CA GLY A 119 7.91 10.94 -15.84
C GLY A 119 7.92 10.09 -14.57
N TYR A 120 8.93 9.23 -14.49
CA TYR A 120 9.16 8.32 -13.36
C TYR A 120 10.54 8.56 -12.76
N LEU A 121 10.58 8.70 -11.43
CA LEU A 121 11.79 8.96 -10.65
C LEU A 121 12.18 7.74 -9.82
N TYR A 122 13.46 7.61 -9.49
CA TYR A 122 13.92 6.59 -8.56
C TYR A 122 13.45 6.90 -7.14
N ALA A 123 12.83 5.92 -6.49
CA ALA A 123 12.61 5.90 -5.05
C ALA A 123 12.94 4.51 -4.46
N PRO A 124 13.47 4.43 -3.22
CA PRO A 124 13.66 3.17 -2.54
C PRO A 124 12.31 2.62 -2.01
N PRO A 125 12.13 1.29 -1.99
CA PRO A 125 11.11 0.64 -1.19
C PRO A 125 11.16 1.10 0.27
N LYS A 126 9.98 1.32 0.85
CA LYS A 126 9.78 1.68 2.27
C LYS A 126 8.48 1.05 2.74
N GLY A 127 8.42 0.69 4.01
CA GLY A 127 7.19 0.27 4.68
C GLY A 127 7.32 -1.09 5.35
N PRO A 128 6.27 -1.53 6.08
CA PRO A 128 6.31 -2.77 6.84
C PRO A 128 6.58 -4.04 6.01
N ALA A 129 6.21 -4.04 4.72
CA ALA A 129 6.38 -5.18 3.82
C ALA A 129 7.56 -5.02 2.83
N GLU A 130 8.40 -4.00 3.02
CA GLU A 130 9.57 -3.71 2.18
C GLU A 130 10.42 -4.95 1.91
N ASP A 131 10.87 -5.62 2.98
CA ASP A 131 11.75 -6.79 2.89
C ASP A 131 11.13 -7.96 2.09
N ALA A 132 9.82 -8.21 2.28
CA ALA A 132 9.11 -9.25 1.55
C ALA A 132 8.93 -8.90 0.07
N VAL A 133 8.59 -7.65 -0.25
CA VAL A 133 8.44 -7.17 -1.63
C VAL A 133 9.76 -7.24 -2.38
N ILE A 134 10.85 -6.78 -1.77
CA ILE A 134 12.22 -6.91 -2.34
C ILE A 134 12.54 -8.39 -2.58
N SER A 135 12.32 -9.24 -1.58
CA SER A 135 12.62 -10.67 -1.69
C SER A 135 11.86 -11.35 -2.82
N ILE A 136 10.58 -11.04 -3.02
CA ILE A 136 9.77 -11.61 -4.11
C ILE A 136 10.42 -11.34 -5.47
N VAL A 137 10.68 -10.07 -5.78
CA VAL A 137 11.20 -9.71 -7.11
C VAL A 137 12.66 -10.11 -7.29
N ARG A 138 13.46 -10.10 -6.21
CA ARG A 138 14.86 -10.55 -6.21
C ARG A 138 14.95 -12.06 -6.46
N ASN A 139 14.23 -12.85 -5.66
CA ASN A 139 14.24 -14.31 -5.76
C ASN A 139 13.63 -14.79 -7.07
N SER A 140 12.71 -14.02 -7.68
CA SER A 140 12.15 -14.36 -9.00
C SER A 140 13.18 -14.54 -10.10
N VAL A 141 14.37 -13.93 -9.98
CA VAL A 141 15.46 -14.08 -10.94
C VAL A 141 15.96 -15.53 -11.02
N GLN A 142 15.97 -16.24 -9.90
CA GLN A 142 16.36 -17.65 -9.80
C GLN A 142 15.19 -18.61 -10.08
N HIS A 143 13.99 -18.07 -10.28
CA HIS A 143 12.76 -18.81 -10.53
C HIS A 143 12.07 -18.36 -11.84
N PRO A 144 12.76 -18.48 -13.00
CA PRO A 144 12.21 -18.04 -14.28
C PRO A 144 10.94 -18.81 -14.71
N GLU A 145 10.71 -19.99 -14.14
CA GLU A 145 9.51 -20.80 -14.32
C GLU A 145 8.25 -20.17 -13.70
N ILE A 146 8.42 -19.28 -12.71
CA ILE A 146 7.30 -18.55 -12.12
C ILE A 146 6.90 -17.43 -13.07
N GLN A 147 5.65 -17.47 -13.50
CA GLN A 147 5.09 -16.49 -14.43
C GLN A 147 5.03 -15.10 -13.81
N GLN A 148 5.23 -14.07 -14.63
CA GLN A 148 5.16 -12.67 -14.18
C GLN A 148 3.81 -12.35 -13.53
N HIS A 149 2.72 -12.91 -14.06
CA HIS A 149 1.37 -12.77 -13.51
C HIS A 149 1.27 -13.28 -12.07
N ASP A 150 1.87 -14.43 -11.76
CA ASP A 150 1.84 -14.99 -10.40
C ASP A 150 2.60 -14.11 -9.41
N ILE A 151 3.71 -13.51 -9.85
CA ILE A 151 4.47 -12.54 -9.04
C ILE A 151 3.64 -11.28 -8.81
N GLN A 152 2.97 -10.76 -9.84
CA GLN A 152 2.09 -9.59 -9.70
C GLN A 152 0.94 -9.85 -8.73
N LEU A 153 0.29 -11.02 -8.81
CA LEU A 153 -0.78 -11.41 -7.90
C LEU A 153 -0.27 -11.56 -6.46
N LEU A 154 0.93 -12.11 -6.27
CA LEU A 154 1.54 -12.22 -4.95
C LEU A 154 1.85 -10.84 -4.34
N LEU A 155 2.39 -9.91 -5.14
CA LEU A 155 2.62 -8.53 -4.69
C LEU A 155 1.30 -7.84 -4.35
N TRP A 156 0.26 -8.02 -5.17
CA TRP A 156 -1.07 -7.51 -4.88
C TRP A 156 -1.70 -8.13 -3.63
N ALA A 157 -1.42 -9.40 -3.31
CA ALA A 157 -1.82 -10.00 -2.02
C ALA A 157 -1.19 -9.29 -0.83
N ILE A 158 0.07 -8.85 -0.94
CA ILE A 158 0.72 -8.02 0.09
C ILE A 158 0.06 -6.66 0.18
N ILE A 159 -0.10 -5.95 -0.94
CA ILE A 159 -0.71 -4.60 -0.98
C ILE A 159 -2.12 -4.62 -0.41
N ALA A 160 -2.92 -5.60 -0.84
CA ALA A 160 -4.28 -5.81 -0.36
C ALA A 160 -4.35 -6.43 1.05
N ARG A 161 -3.22 -6.71 1.72
CA ARG A 161 -3.15 -7.32 3.06
C ARG A 161 -3.99 -8.61 3.16
N ALA A 162 -3.94 -9.45 2.13
CA ALA A 162 -4.59 -10.76 2.13
C ALA A 162 -3.85 -11.73 3.05
N LYS A 163 -4.59 -12.64 3.70
CA LYS A 163 -4.01 -13.74 4.47
C LYS A 163 -3.41 -14.76 3.51
N PHE A 164 -2.12 -15.02 3.64
CA PHE A 164 -1.38 -15.94 2.77
C PHE A 164 -1.85 -17.39 2.95
N GLU A 165 -2.33 -17.73 4.14
CA GLU A 165 -2.95 -19.03 4.42
C GLU A 165 -4.30 -19.24 3.73
N ASP A 166 -4.91 -18.19 3.19
CA ASP A 166 -6.20 -18.25 2.48
C ASP A 166 -6.04 -18.12 0.95
N LEU A 167 -4.84 -17.84 0.45
CA LEU A 167 -4.57 -17.73 -0.98
C LEU A 167 -4.83 -19.05 -1.73
N SER A 168 -5.03 -18.96 -3.04
CA SER A 168 -5.07 -20.12 -3.93
C SER A 168 -3.82 -21.00 -3.80
N SER A 169 -3.94 -22.30 -4.09
CA SER A 169 -2.83 -23.26 -3.98
C SER A 169 -1.62 -22.86 -4.83
N ASN A 170 -1.85 -22.32 -6.04
CA ASN A 170 -0.78 -21.83 -6.90
C ASN A 170 -0.03 -20.65 -6.26
N LEU A 171 -0.76 -19.65 -5.74
CA LEU A 171 -0.14 -18.48 -5.11
C LEU A 171 0.58 -18.84 -3.80
N LYS A 172 0.05 -19.78 -3.01
CA LYS A 172 0.77 -20.34 -1.85
C LYS A 172 2.08 -20.99 -2.26
N SER A 173 2.06 -21.82 -3.31
CA SER A 173 3.26 -22.48 -3.83
C SER A 173 4.30 -21.45 -4.28
N THR A 174 3.89 -20.44 -5.04
CA THR A 174 4.74 -19.33 -5.46
C THR A 174 5.29 -18.55 -4.26
N ALA A 175 4.46 -18.25 -3.26
CA ALA A 175 4.89 -17.57 -2.04
C ALA A 175 5.98 -18.37 -1.29
N THR A 176 5.80 -19.69 -1.14
CA THR A 176 6.77 -20.55 -0.44
C THR A 176 8.09 -20.73 -1.18
N ARG A 177 8.12 -20.52 -2.51
CA ARG A 177 9.37 -20.48 -3.30
C ARG A 177 10.11 -19.15 -3.14
N LEU A 178 9.38 -18.05 -3.03
CA LEU A 178 9.95 -16.70 -3.10
C LEU A 178 10.16 -16.03 -1.74
N LEU A 179 9.53 -16.52 -0.67
CA LEU A 179 9.56 -15.92 0.66
C LEU A 179 10.02 -16.93 1.72
N THR A 180 10.68 -16.42 2.75
CA THR A 180 11.03 -17.19 3.93
C THR A 180 9.80 -17.43 4.84
N PRO A 181 9.81 -18.47 5.69
CA PRO A 181 8.76 -18.69 6.68
C PRO A 181 8.55 -17.49 7.62
N ARG A 182 9.63 -16.77 7.97
CA ARG A 182 9.57 -15.57 8.81
C ARG A 182 8.83 -14.43 8.11
N GLN A 183 9.08 -14.22 6.82
CA GLN A 183 8.38 -13.21 6.03
C GLN A 183 6.90 -13.56 5.89
N LEU A 184 6.56 -14.81 5.57
CA LEU A 184 5.17 -15.28 5.50
C LEU A 184 4.42 -15.07 6.82
N ALA A 185 5.03 -15.44 7.95
CA ALA A 185 4.44 -15.22 9.27
C ALA A 185 4.26 -13.72 9.57
N SER A 186 5.20 -12.87 9.17
CA SER A 186 5.08 -11.42 9.32
C SER A 186 3.93 -10.85 8.48
N LEU A 187 3.77 -11.31 7.23
CA LEU A 187 2.69 -10.89 6.34
C LEU A 187 1.32 -11.30 6.89
N ASN A 188 1.17 -12.54 7.37
CA ASN A 188 -0.08 -13.02 7.97
C ASN A 188 -0.48 -12.24 9.24
N ARG A 189 0.49 -11.84 10.07
CA ARG A 189 0.21 -11.02 11.27
C ARG A 189 -0.31 -9.62 10.94
N ASN A 190 0.05 -9.09 9.76
CA ASN A 190 -0.39 -7.77 9.30
C ASN A 190 -1.53 -7.87 8.27
N ALA A 191 -2.10 -9.07 8.08
CA ALA A 191 -3.21 -9.27 7.16
C ALA A 191 -4.51 -8.73 7.76
N LEU A 192 -5.39 -8.26 6.89
CA LEU A 192 -6.72 -7.78 7.27
C LEU A 192 -7.76 -8.87 7.03
N ASP A 193 -8.74 -8.92 7.92
CA ASP A 193 -9.96 -9.68 7.64
C ASP A 193 -10.71 -9.08 6.44
N ALA A 194 -11.41 -9.93 5.70
CA ALA A 194 -12.22 -9.48 4.57
C ALA A 194 -13.43 -8.66 5.06
N LEU A 195 -13.34 -7.34 4.92
CA LEU A 195 -14.50 -6.44 5.03
C LEU A 195 -15.17 -6.31 3.65
N SER A 196 -16.51 -6.36 3.63
CA SER A 196 -17.31 -6.20 2.41
C SER A 196 -18.61 -5.45 2.69
N GLY A 197 -19.24 -4.94 1.63
CA GLY A 197 -20.56 -4.29 1.70
C GLY A 197 -20.60 -3.09 2.65
N ASN A 198 -21.66 -2.99 3.45
CA ASN A 198 -21.91 -1.86 4.34
C ASN A 198 -20.78 -1.63 5.35
N ALA A 199 -20.13 -2.69 5.84
CA ALA A 199 -19.02 -2.56 6.78
C ALA A 199 -17.81 -1.82 6.17
N LEU A 200 -17.56 -2.01 4.87
CA LEU A 200 -16.51 -1.27 4.16
C LEU A 200 -16.94 0.18 3.91
N THR A 201 -18.18 0.40 3.49
CA THR A 201 -18.72 1.75 3.27
C THR A 201 -18.66 2.59 4.54
N ASP A 202 -19.08 2.02 5.67
CA ASP A 202 -19.05 2.68 6.97
C ASP A 202 -17.60 2.99 7.41
N ALA A 203 -16.67 2.05 7.18
CA ALA A 203 -15.24 2.24 7.47
C ALA A 203 -14.58 3.32 6.60
N LEU A 204 -15.12 3.57 5.40
CA LEU A 204 -14.63 4.58 4.46
C LEU A 204 -15.42 5.89 4.51
N GLY A 205 -16.34 6.04 5.46
CA GLY A 205 -17.09 7.26 5.68
C GLY A 205 -16.15 8.46 5.91
N GLY A 206 -16.28 9.50 5.09
CA GLY A 206 -15.45 10.71 5.17
C GLY A 206 -14.07 10.60 4.51
N VAL A 207 -13.71 9.46 3.91
CA VAL A 207 -12.46 9.29 3.16
C VAL A 207 -12.59 9.97 1.79
N PRO A 208 -11.61 10.80 1.35
CA PRO A 208 -11.62 11.40 0.02
C PRO A 208 -11.71 10.37 -1.12
N GLU A 209 -12.36 10.73 -2.23
CA GLU A 209 -12.65 9.81 -3.35
C GLU A 209 -11.44 9.02 -3.85
N PRO A 210 -10.27 9.64 -4.11
CA PRO A 210 -9.12 8.88 -4.62
C PRO A 210 -8.61 7.82 -3.64
N LEU A 211 -8.63 8.13 -2.33
CA LEU A 211 -8.23 7.19 -1.29
C LEU A 211 -9.29 6.11 -1.08
N ARG A 212 -10.57 6.45 -1.22
CA ARG A 212 -11.68 5.52 -1.14
C ARG A 212 -11.60 4.49 -2.27
N GLN A 213 -11.30 4.93 -3.49
CA GLN A 213 -11.14 4.06 -4.65
C GLN A 213 -10.02 3.03 -4.45
N VAL A 214 -8.86 3.47 -3.96
CA VAL A 214 -7.74 2.57 -3.62
C VAL A 214 -8.16 1.56 -2.56
N ALA A 215 -8.80 2.01 -1.47
CA ALA A 215 -9.23 1.11 -0.40
C ALA A 215 -10.29 0.09 -0.86
N GLN A 216 -11.21 0.49 -1.73
CA GLN A 216 -12.21 -0.40 -2.33
C GLN A 216 -11.55 -1.43 -3.24
N ALA A 217 -10.63 -1.02 -4.10
CA ALA A 217 -9.89 -1.92 -4.98
C ALA A 217 -9.06 -2.94 -4.18
N GLU A 218 -8.36 -2.50 -3.13
CA GLU A 218 -7.63 -3.41 -2.23
C GLU A 218 -8.56 -4.41 -1.53
N ALA A 219 -9.72 -3.97 -1.05
CA ALA A 219 -10.69 -4.86 -0.40
C ALA A 219 -11.25 -5.91 -1.37
N GLN A 220 -11.63 -5.49 -2.58
CA GLN A 220 -12.13 -6.39 -3.62
C GLN A 220 -11.05 -7.37 -4.07
N LEU A 221 -9.82 -6.89 -4.27
CA LEU A 221 -8.69 -7.73 -4.67
C LEU A 221 -8.35 -8.77 -3.60
N ARG A 222 -8.37 -8.38 -2.31
CA ARG A 222 -8.21 -9.30 -1.18
C ARG A 222 -9.23 -10.44 -1.21
N GLN A 223 -10.48 -10.16 -1.54
CA GLN A 223 -11.52 -11.19 -1.70
C GLN A 223 -11.24 -12.08 -2.91
N MET A 224 -10.90 -11.50 -4.06
CA MET A 224 -10.67 -12.28 -5.29
C MET A 224 -9.46 -13.22 -5.18
N LEU A 225 -8.43 -12.83 -4.43
CA LEU A 225 -7.21 -13.62 -4.22
C LEU A 225 -7.42 -14.85 -3.33
N THR A 226 -8.45 -14.86 -2.50
CA THR A 226 -8.79 -15.99 -1.61
C THR A 226 -9.94 -16.84 -2.15
N VAL A 227 -10.76 -16.30 -3.05
CA VAL A 227 -11.82 -17.05 -3.73
C VAL A 227 -11.26 -17.87 -4.89
N PRO A 228 -11.47 -19.20 -4.92
CA PRO A 228 -11.09 -20.03 -6.07
C PRO A 228 -11.79 -19.59 -7.36
N GLY A 229 -11.07 -19.59 -8.48
CA GLY A 229 -11.64 -19.37 -9.82
C GLY A 229 -11.54 -17.93 -10.34
N SER A 230 -11.13 -16.96 -9.54
CA SER A 230 -10.82 -15.60 -10.03
C SER A 230 -9.66 -15.63 -11.02
N SER A 231 -9.87 -15.09 -12.22
CA SER A 231 -8.82 -15.01 -13.25
C SER A 231 -7.90 -13.80 -13.05
N TYR A 232 -6.71 -13.86 -13.64
CA TYR A 232 -5.78 -12.73 -13.66
C TYR A 232 -6.42 -11.46 -14.24
N ALA A 233 -7.09 -11.58 -15.39
CA ALA A 233 -7.71 -10.45 -16.08
C ALA A 233 -8.83 -9.79 -15.25
N GLU A 234 -9.58 -10.55 -14.46
CA GLU A 234 -10.57 -9.97 -13.55
C GLU A 234 -9.91 -9.19 -12.42
N MET A 235 -8.84 -9.74 -11.82
CA MET A 235 -8.08 -9.07 -10.76
C MET A 235 -7.35 -7.82 -11.29
N GLU A 236 -6.80 -7.89 -12.50
CA GLU A 236 -6.13 -6.77 -13.17
C GLU A 236 -7.08 -5.60 -13.39
N ARG A 237 -8.32 -5.84 -13.82
CA ARG A 237 -9.32 -4.76 -14.01
C ARG A 237 -9.65 -4.00 -12.72
N VAL A 238 -9.54 -4.67 -11.56
CA VAL A 238 -9.73 -4.04 -10.25
C VAL A 238 -8.46 -3.29 -9.84
N ALA A 239 -7.30 -3.89 -10.05
CA ALA A 239 -6.03 -3.34 -9.58
C ALA A 239 -5.49 -2.21 -10.47
N VAL A 240 -5.82 -2.20 -11.76
CA VAL A 240 -5.28 -1.28 -12.76
C VAL A 240 -6.41 -0.54 -13.46
N LEU A 241 -6.57 0.73 -13.12
CA LEU A 241 -7.63 1.55 -13.70
C LEU A 241 -7.30 1.92 -15.14
N GLY A 242 -8.25 1.68 -16.03
CA GLY A 242 -8.22 2.17 -17.41
C GLY A 242 -8.55 3.66 -17.53
N GLY A 243 -8.34 4.21 -18.72
CA GLY A 243 -8.68 5.60 -19.05
C GLY A 243 -7.62 6.63 -18.66
N ALA A 244 -7.93 7.90 -18.91
CA ALA A 244 -7.05 9.02 -18.59
C ALA A 244 -6.97 9.21 -17.07
N ALA A 245 -5.76 9.18 -16.51
CA ALA A 245 -5.58 9.45 -15.10
C ALA A 245 -5.78 10.94 -14.82
N PRO A 246 -6.51 11.32 -13.77
CA PRO A 246 -6.50 12.68 -13.28
C PRO A 246 -5.11 13.03 -12.72
N LEU A 247 -4.85 14.31 -12.47
CA LEU A 247 -3.73 14.72 -11.64
C LEU A 247 -4.06 14.46 -10.18
N GLY A 248 -3.33 13.53 -9.55
CA GLY A 248 -3.52 13.23 -8.14
C GLY A 248 -3.00 14.37 -7.23
N PRO A 249 -3.52 14.52 -6.00
CA PRO A 249 -3.00 15.48 -5.04
C PRO A 249 -1.49 15.29 -4.79
N GLY A 250 -0.76 16.40 -4.76
CA GLY A 250 0.70 16.39 -4.56
C GLY A 250 1.52 15.91 -5.76
N SER A 251 0.90 15.75 -6.93
CA SER A 251 1.61 15.46 -8.19
C SER A 251 2.61 16.56 -8.53
N GLN A 252 3.70 16.16 -9.17
CA GLN A 252 4.73 17.04 -9.68
C GLN A 252 4.89 16.82 -11.19
N GLU A 253 5.17 17.90 -11.91
CA GLU A 253 5.49 17.81 -13.34
C GLU A 253 6.88 17.20 -13.52
N VAL A 254 6.89 15.94 -13.95
CA VAL A 254 8.09 15.18 -14.28
C VAL A 254 7.97 14.76 -15.74
N PRO A 255 8.87 15.20 -16.63
CA PRO A 255 8.87 14.76 -18.02
C PRO A 255 9.26 13.29 -18.12
N SER A 256 8.69 12.61 -19.10
CA SER A 256 9.08 11.24 -19.45
C SER A 256 10.60 11.13 -19.64
N GLY A 257 11.20 10.09 -19.03
CA GLY A 257 12.62 9.80 -19.17
C GLY A 257 13.56 10.71 -18.38
N ARG A 258 13.08 11.47 -17.38
CA ARG A 258 13.95 12.19 -16.45
C ARG A 258 14.91 11.24 -15.75
N TRP A 259 16.20 11.56 -15.79
CA TRP A 259 17.23 10.81 -15.08
C TRP A 259 17.15 11.06 -13.57
N SER A 260 17.43 10.02 -12.79
CA SER A 260 17.65 10.12 -11.35
C SER A 260 19.09 9.78 -11.01
N LEU A 261 19.77 10.62 -10.24
CA LEU A 261 21.12 10.36 -9.73
C LEU A 261 21.05 9.47 -8.49
N HIS A 262 21.34 8.18 -8.66
CA HIS A 262 21.39 7.24 -7.55
C HIS A 262 22.49 7.63 -6.54
N PRO A 263 22.29 7.46 -5.22
CA PRO A 263 23.31 7.75 -4.20
C PRO A 263 24.67 7.09 -4.42
N ASP A 264 24.70 5.96 -5.12
CA ASP A 264 25.95 5.27 -5.45
C ASP A 264 26.77 5.92 -6.58
N GLY A 265 26.23 6.94 -7.26
CA GLY A 265 26.95 7.73 -8.27
C GLY A 265 26.68 7.35 -9.72
N TYR A 266 25.63 6.57 -10.00
CA TYR A 266 25.15 6.29 -11.35
C TYR A 266 23.79 6.95 -11.59
N TYR A 267 23.43 7.14 -12.85
CA TYR A 267 22.12 7.65 -13.24
C TYR A 267 21.22 6.50 -13.68
N VAL A 268 19.94 6.57 -13.32
CA VAL A 268 18.91 5.61 -13.74
C VAL A 268 17.67 6.36 -14.21
N ARG A 269 17.01 5.87 -15.27
CA ARG A 269 15.69 6.35 -15.67
C ARG A 269 14.77 5.20 -16.04
N TYR A 270 13.47 5.46 -15.96
CA TYR A 270 12.41 4.48 -16.18
C TYR A 270 11.46 4.99 -17.24
N ILE A 271 11.21 4.16 -18.26
CA ILE A 271 10.30 4.46 -19.35
C ILE A 271 9.32 3.28 -19.47
N PRO A 272 8.23 3.29 -18.68
CA PRO A 272 7.26 2.21 -18.70
C PRO A 272 6.40 2.23 -19.97
N SER A 273 6.21 1.05 -20.57
CA SER A 273 5.25 0.81 -21.66
C SER A 273 3.90 0.28 -21.15
N GLY A 274 3.89 -0.15 -19.89
CA GLY A 274 2.77 -0.64 -19.10
C GLY A 274 3.31 -0.96 -17.70
N TYR A 275 2.44 -1.33 -16.76
CA TYR A 275 2.92 -1.64 -15.41
C TYR A 275 3.80 -2.90 -15.36
N SER A 276 3.62 -3.79 -16.34
CA SER A 276 4.35 -5.05 -16.46
C SER A 276 5.69 -4.93 -17.19
N SER A 277 5.96 -3.84 -17.90
CA SER A 277 7.16 -3.74 -18.74
C SER A 277 7.75 -2.33 -18.71
N THR A 278 8.94 -2.22 -18.14
CA THR A 278 9.67 -0.95 -18.03
C THR A 278 10.99 -1.02 -18.76
N ARG A 279 11.24 -0.05 -19.65
CA ARG A 279 12.59 0.16 -20.17
C ARG A 279 13.38 0.88 -19.09
N VAL A 280 14.35 0.17 -18.51
CA VAL A 280 15.28 0.72 -17.53
C VAL A 280 16.58 1.02 -18.23
N GLU A 281 17.06 2.24 -18.03
CA GLU A 281 18.34 2.68 -18.53
C GLU A 281 19.24 3.14 -17.41
N ILE A 282 20.52 2.82 -17.52
CA ILE A 282 21.54 3.12 -16.53
C ILE A 282 22.73 3.75 -17.23
N TRP A 283 23.15 4.90 -16.72
CA TRP A 283 24.38 5.52 -17.16
C TRP A 283 25.35 5.63 -15.99
N VAL A 284 26.52 5.01 -16.16
CA VAL A 284 27.62 5.05 -15.19
C VAL A 284 28.73 5.90 -15.79
N PRO A 285 28.90 7.17 -15.36
CA PRO A 285 29.97 8.02 -15.84
C PRO A 285 31.35 7.40 -15.61
N GLN A 286 32.32 7.78 -16.45
CA GLN A 286 33.73 7.46 -16.18
C GLN A 286 34.17 8.02 -14.83
N GLY A 287 34.89 7.22 -14.05
CA GLY A 287 35.32 7.57 -12.69
C GLY A 287 34.20 7.60 -11.65
N SER A 288 32.98 7.15 -11.98
CA SER A 288 31.88 7.06 -11.03
C SER A 288 32.22 6.14 -9.85
N PRO A 289 31.85 6.51 -8.60
CA PRO A 289 32.00 5.64 -7.43
C PRO A 289 31.05 4.42 -7.46
N ALA A 290 30.18 4.32 -8.46
CA ALA A 290 29.29 3.18 -8.66
C ALA A 290 30.01 1.96 -9.26
N VAL A 291 31.18 2.14 -9.86
CA VAL A 291 31.91 1.05 -10.53
C VAL A 291 32.25 -0.04 -9.51
N GLY A 292 31.90 -1.28 -9.85
CA GLY A 292 32.07 -2.45 -8.97
C GLY A 292 30.95 -2.64 -7.94
N LYS A 293 30.03 -1.68 -7.78
CA LYS A 293 28.84 -1.83 -6.94
C LYS A 293 27.73 -2.56 -7.68
N GLU A 294 26.79 -3.09 -6.91
CA GLU A 294 25.59 -3.72 -7.42
C GLU A 294 24.53 -2.67 -7.78
N TYR A 295 23.98 -2.77 -9.00
CA TYR A 295 22.63 -2.31 -9.30
C TYR A 295 21.66 -3.47 -9.06
N ASP A 296 20.79 -3.33 -8.06
CA ASP A 296 19.73 -4.28 -7.77
C ASP A 296 18.36 -3.68 -8.15
N PRO A 297 17.73 -4.10 -9.25
CA PRO A 297 16.39 -3.64 -9.62
C PRO A 297 15.35 -3.80 -8.51
N ALA A 298 15.50 -4.81 -7.63
CA ALA A 298 14.55 -5.08 -6.55
C ALA A 298 14.47 -3.95 -5.52
N THR A 299 15.50 -3.09 -5.43
CA THR A 299 15.52 -1.93 -4.52
C THR A 299 15.10 -0.64 -5.21
N HIS A 300 14.54 -0.73 -6.43
CA HIS A 300 14.15 0.40 -7.25
C HIS A 300 12.64 0.40 -7.51
N ILE A 301 11.96 1.41 -6.98
CA ILE A 301 10.61 1.77 -7.40
C ILE A 301 10.72 2.93 -8.39
N ALA A 302 10.20 2.72 -9.60
CA ALA A 302 9.87 3.79 -10.51
C ALA A 302 8.61 4.49 -9.95
N MET A 303 8.81 5.67 -9.38
CA MET A 303 7.79 6.50 -8.76
C MET A 303 7.26 7.52 -9.77
N PRO A 304 5.97 7.50 -10.13
CA PRO A 304 5.41 8.49 -11.05
C PRO A 304 5.37 9.88 -10.44
N GLY A 305 5.59 10.91 -11.27
CA GLY A 305 5.32 12.30 -10.92
C GLY A 305 3.83 12.57 -10.66
N ASN A 306 2.93 11.85 -11.33
CA ASN A 306 1.49 11.89 -11.07
C ASN A 306 1.10 10.85 -10.00
N THR A 307 0.59 11.30 -8.85
CA THR A 307 0.25 10.42 -7.71
C THR A 307 -0.98 9.56 -7.94
N ALA A 308 -1.75 9.79 -9.01
CA ALA A 308 -2.85 8.91 -9.45
C ALA A 308 -2.37 7.71 -10.30
N ARG A 309 -1.07 7.61 -10.57
CA ARG A 309 -0.45 6.53 -11.36
C ARG A 309 0.18 5.47 -10.46
N GLN A 310 0.38 4.30 -11.05
CA GLN A 310 1.01 3.16 -10.39
C GLN A 310 2.49 3.36 -10.12
N ARG A 311 2.92 2.89 -8.94
CA ARG A 311 4.31 2.74 -8.52
C ARG A 311 4.82 1.40 -9.02
N LEU A 312 5.97 1.37 -9.68
CA LEU A 312 6.45 0.16 -10.35
C LEU A 312 7.77 -0.33 -9.75
N ILE A 313 7.75 -1.49 -9.10
CA ILE A 313 9.00 -2.16 -8.70
C ILE A 313 9.56 -2.98 -9.86
N GLN A 314 10.89 -3.06 -9.93
CA GLN A 314 11.61 -3.71 -11.01
C GLN A 314 12.16 -5.07 -10.56
N SER A 315 12.34 -5.99 -11.49
CA SER A 315 13.11 -7.22 -11.25
C SER A 315 14.32 -7.29 -12.17
N GLY A 316 15.31 -8.11 -11.78
CA GLY A 316 16.46 -8.45 -12.62
C GLY A 316 16.12 -9.33 -13.83
N ARG A 317 14.84 -9.61 -14.09
CA ARG A 317 14.36 -10.43 -15.20
C ARG A 317 14.13 -9.54 -16.44
N PRO A 318 14.67 -9.92 -17.61
CA PRO A 318 14.25 -9.28 -18.85
C PRO A 318 12.80 -9.63 -19.14
N GLN A 319 12.09 -8.71 -19.81
CA GLN A 319 10.77 -8.99 -20.35
C GLN A 319 10.85 -10.21 -21.28
N GLN A 320 9.99 -11.19 -21.05
CA GLN A 320 9.87 -12.33 -21.96
C GLN A 320 9.02 -11.90 -23.16
N ALA A 321 9.37 -12.38 -24.36
CA ALA A 321 8.48 -12.27 -25.51
C ALA A 321 7.16 -12.97 -25.14
N GLN A 322 6.06 -12.21 -25.17
CA GLN A 322 4.72 -12.74 -24.94
C GLN A 322 4.22 -13.47 -26.18
#